data_AF-A0A6N8YXW7-F1
#
_entry.id   AF-A0A6N8YXW7-F1
#
_cell.length_a   1.000
_cell.length_b   1.000
_cell.length_c   1.000
_cell.angle_alpha   90.00
_cell.angle_beta   90.00
_cell.angle_gamma   90.00
#
_symmetry.space_group_name_H-M   'P 1'
#
loop_
_entity.id
_entity.type
_entity.pdbx_description
1 polymer ?
#
loop_
_entity_poly.entity_id
_entity_poly.type
_entity_poly.pdbx_seq_one_letter_code
_entity_poly.pdbx_strand_id
1 'polypeptide(L)' 'MELERRGVPTVTVCSHLFERLGNVERRSLGMPDLPMAIAHHPIGGVAPDTAIAKADALFSAIEAALTKG' A
#
# COMPACT_ATOMS: atom_id res chain seq x y z
N MET A 1 -4.76 8.41 -6.91
CA MET A 1 -3.79 8.60 -8.03
C MET A 1 -3.61 10.05 -8.45
N GLU A 2 -4.58 10.95 -8.23
CA GLU A 2 -4.42 12.36 -8.63
C GLU A 2 -3.25 13.08 -7.93
N LEU A 3 -2.98 12.77 -6.66
CA LEU A 3 -1.83 13.32 -5.92
C LEU A 3 -0.50 12.91 -6.56
N GLU A 4 -0.35 11.62 -6.91
CA GLU A 4 0.82 11.10 -7.64
C GLU A 4 1.01 11.83 -8.98
N ARG A 5 -0.08 12.05 -9.74
CA ARG A 5 -0.03 12.80 -11.02
C ARG A 5 0.47 14.23 -10.84
N ARG A 6 0.23 14.83 -9.67
CA ARG A 6 0.66 16.18 -9.31
C ARG A 6 2.07 16.23 -8.71
N GLY A 7 2.78 15.10 -8.69
CA GLY A 7 4.14 15.01 -8.14
C GLY A 7 4.19 14.94 -6.61
N VAL A 8 3.06 14.66 -5.94
CA VAL A 8 3.04 14.38 -4.51
C VAL A 8 3.21 12.87 -4.34
N PRO A 9 4.29 12.37 -3.71
CA PRO A 9 4.52 10.94 -3.53
C PRO A 9 3.38 10.27 -2.76
N THR A 10 2.92 9.12 -3.25
CA THR A 10 1.87 8.31 -2.62
C THR A 10 2.23 6.83 -2.56
N VAL A 11 1.59 6.12 -1.65
CA VAL A 11 1.66 4.65 -1.54
C VAL A 11 0.24 4.11 -1.52
N THR A 12 0.00 3.04 -2.27
CA THR A 12 -1.29 2.35 -2.22
C THR A 12 -1.24 1.24 -1.18
N VAL A 13 -2.08 1.32 -0.14
CA VAL A 13 -2.30 0.19 0.76
C VAL A 13 -3.24 -0.80 0.11
N CYS A 14 -2.80 -2.04 -0.07
CA CYS A 14 -3.55 -3.07 -0.79
C CYS A 14 -3.54 -4.38 0.01
N SER A 15 -4.64 -5.13 0.01
CA SER A 15 -4.61 -6.49 0.55
C SER A 15 -3.89 -7.42 -0.41
N HIS A 16 -3.12 -8.39 0.12
CA HIS A 16 -2.42 -9.39 -0.70
C HIS A 16 -3.35 -10.17 -1.67
N LEU A 17 -4.65 -10.29 -1.39
CA LEU A 17 -5.61 -10.91 -2.31
C LEU A 17 -5.84 -10.08 -3.59
N PHE A 18 -5.58 -8.77 -3.55
CA PHE A 18 -5.74 -7.84 -4.67
C PHE A 18 -4.41 -7.39 -5.26
N GLU A 19 -3.28 -7.97 -4.86
CA GLU A 19 -1.96 -7.56 -5.34
C GLU A 19 -1.86 -7.65 -6.88
N ARG A 20 -2.41 -8.71 -7.48
CA ARG A 20 -2.46 -8.85 -8.94
C ARG A 20 -3.28 -7.74 -9.60
N LEU A 21 -4.43 -7.39 -9.02
CA LEU A 21 -5.29 -6.33 -9.54
C LEU A 21 -4.59 -4.97 -9.45
N GLY A 22 -4.01 -4.64 -8.30
CA GLY A 22 -3.27 -3.39 -8.12
C GLY A 22 -2.07 -3.26 -9.07
N ASN A 23 -1.38 -4.36 -9.36
CA ASN A 23 -0.31 -4.40 -10.36
C ASN A 23 -0.81 -4.11 -11.78
N VAL A 24 -1.99 -4.62 -12.15
CA VAL A 24 -2.60 -4.30 -13.45
C VAL A 24 -3.02 -2.83 -13.50
N GLU A 25 -3.72 -2.36 -12.47
CA GLU A 25 -4.25 -0.99 -12.41
C GLU A 25 -3.14 0.07 -12.49
N ARG A 26 -2.09 -0.05 -11.67
CA ARG A 26 -0.98 0.93 -11.69
C ARG A 26 -0.27 1.01 -13.04
N ARG A 27 -0.16 -0.12 -13.77
CA ARG A 27 0.36 -0.15 -15.15
C ARG A 27 -0.59 0.52 -16.12
N SER A 28 -1.88 0.19 -16.07
CA SER A 28 -2.91 0.79 -16.92
C SER A 28 -3.03 2.31 -16.73
N LEU A 29 -2.71 2.81 -15.54
CA LEU A 29 -2.73 4.24 -15.23
C LEU A 29 -1.45 5.00 -15.63
N GLY A 30 -0.45 4.32 -16.19
CA GLY A 30 0.84 4.89 -16.55
C GLY A 30 1.77 5.11 -15.35
N MET A 31 1.58 4.37 -14.26
CA MET A 31 2.30 4.49 -12.99
C MET A 31 2.94 3.15 -12.57
N PRO A 32 3.83 2.55 -13.40
CA PRO A 32 4.44 1.26 -13.14
C PRO A 32 5.46 1.26 -11.99
N ASP A 33 5.68 2.40 -11.33
CA ASP A 33 6.55 2.51 -10.17
C ASP A 33 5.80 2.98 -8.91
N LEU A 34 4.47 3.18 -9.01
CA LEU A 34 3.66 3.53 -7.85
C LEU A 34 3.80 2.46 -6.75
N PRO A 35 4.32 2.81 -5.56
CA PRO A 35 4.54 1.86 -4.50
C PRO A 35 3.23 1.27 -3.96
N MET A 36 3.30 0.01 -3.55
CA MET A 36 2.20 -0.69 -2.88
C MET A 36 2.68 -1.27 -1.55
N ALA A 37 1.96 -0.98 -0.47
CA ALA A 37 2.14 -1.61 0.84
C ALA A 37 1.10 -2.73 0.99
N ILE A 38 1.56 -3.97 1.15
CA ILE A 38 0.70 -5.16 1.10
C ILE A 38 0.29 -5.62 2.51
N ALA A 39 -1.00 -5.57 2.81
CA ALA A 39 -1.58 -6.09 4.04
C ALA A 39 -2.04 -7.56 3.89
N HIS A 40 -1.66 -8.41 4.85
CA HIS A 40 -2.02 -9.83 4.83
C HIS A 40 -3.30 -10.12 5.63
N HIS A 41 -4.18 -10.95 5.05
CA HIS A 41 -5.40 -11.39 5.73
C HIS A 41 -5.08 -12.27 6.96
N PRO A 42 -6.02 -12.34 7.91
CA PRO A 42 -7.27 -11.58 7.99
C PRO A 42 -7.05 -10.08 8.23
N ILE A 43 -7.87 -9.24 7.59
CA ILE A 43 -7.88 -7.78 7.81
C ILE A 43 -8.89 -7.41 8.89
N GLY A 44 -10.12 -7.95 8.79
CA GLY A 44 -11.18 -7.81 9.79
C GLY A 44 -11.40 -9.10 10.58
N GLY A 45 -12.16 -8.99 11.67
CA GLY A 45 -12.44 -10.11 12.57
C GLY A 45 -11.24 -10.53 13.45
N VAL A 46 -10.23 -9.66 13.55
CA VAL A 46 -9.07 -9.84 14.44
C VAL A 46 -9.25 -9.03 15.72
N ALA A 47 -8.54 -9.42 16.78
CA ALA A 47 -8.48 -8.63 18.01
C ALA A 47 -7.86 -7.24 17.73
N PRO A 48 -8.26 -6.19 18.47
CA PRO A 48 -7.72 -4.83 18.29
C PRO A 48 -6.19 -4.77 18.30
N ASP A 49 -5.54 -5.43 19.26
CA ASP A 49 -4.07 -5.44 19.36
C ASP A 49 -3.41 -6.11 18.15
N THR A 50 -4.07 -7.12 17.57
CA THR A 50 -3.60 -7.76 16.33
C THR A 50 -3.74 -6.83 15.13
N ALA A 51 -4.81 -6.02 15.07
CA ALA A 51 -4.98 -5.02 14.02
C ALA A 51 -3.89 -3.95 14.11
N ILE A 52 -3.58 -3.48 15.33
CA ILE A 52 -2.51 -2.50 15.58
C ILE A 52 -1.15 -3.08 15.16
N ALA A 53 -0.81 -4.29 15.60
CA ALA A 53 0.46 -4.92 15.23
C ALA A 53 0.61 -5.12 13.72
N LYS A 54 -0.48 -5.44 13.01
CA LYS A 54 -0.50 -5.52 11.55
C LYS A 54 -0.29 -4.15 10.89
N ALA A 55 -0.87 -3.09 11.45
CA ALA A 55 -0.67 -1.73 10.96
C ALA A 55 0.77 -1.26 11.18
N ASP A 56 1.35 -1.52 12.36
CA ASP A 56 2.73 -1.18 12.70
C ASP A 56 3.73 -1.89 11.77
N ALA A 57 3.50 -3.18 11.50
CA ALA A 57 4.32 -3.94 10.56
C ALA A 57 4.25 -3.39 9.13
N LEU A 58 3.09 -2.86 8.71
CA LEU A 58 2.92 -2.26 7.40
C LEU A 58 3.50 -0.84 7.31
N PHE A 59 3.53 -0.12 8.43
CA PHE A 59 3.96 1.27 8.50
C PHE A 59 5.40 1.44 8.02
N SER A 60 6.32 0.53 8.39
CA SER A 60 7.72 0.60 7.94
C SER A 60 7.85 0.54 6.41
N ALA A 61 6.98 -0.22 5.72
CA ALA A 61 6.98 -0.27 4.26
C ALA A 61 6.46 1.03 3.63
N ILE A 62 5.47 1.66 4.26
CA ILE A 62 4.92 2.96 3.83
C ILE A 62 5.97 4.06 4.01
N GLU A 63 6.61 4.12 5.17
CA GLU A 63 7.65 5.10 5.47
C GLU A 63 8.80 4.99 4.45
N ALA A 64 9.35 3.79 4.25
CA ALA A 64 10.45 3.56 3.31
C ALA A 64 10.11 3.91 1.85
N ALA A 65 8.83 3.87 1.48
CA ALA A 65 8.38 4.23 0.15
C ALA A 65 8.16 5.75 -0.03
N LEU A 66 7.88 6.49 1.04
CA LEU A 66 7.60 7.93 1.00
C LEU A 66 8.78 8.83 1.36
N THR A 67 9.79 8.32 2.08
CA THR A 67 10.88 9.14 2.64
C THR A 67 12.21 9.00 1.91
N LYS A 68 12.25 8.31 0.75
CA LYS A 68 13.44 8.32 -0.12
C LYS A 68 13.59 9.68 -0.81
N GLY A 69 14.28 10.59 -0.12
CA GLY A 69 14.89 11.80 -0.65
C GLY A 69 16.40 11.67 -0.68
#